data_AF-A0A7J7MWN4-F1
#
_entry.id   AF-A0A7J7MWN4-F1
#
_cell.length_a   1.000
_cell.length_b   1.000
_cell.length_c   1.000
_cell.angle_alpha   90.00
_cell.angle_beta   90.00
_cell.angle_gamma   90.00
#
_symmetry.space_group_name_H-M   'P 1'
#
loop_
_entity.id
_entity.type
_entity.pdbx_description
1 polymer ?
#
loop_
_entity_poly.entity_id
_entity_poly.type
_entity_poly.pdbx_seq_one_letter_code
_entity_poly.pdbx_strand_id
1 'polypeptide(L)'
;MASKDGELRVFIVAGEVSGDSIASRLMASLKSLFPLPIRFSGVGGSLMAGEGLQSLFPMEDIAVMGIWELLPHINNIRVKLKIAIESALLFQPHIVVTVDSKGFSFRLLRKLRARCDQRGLNCPLHIHYVAPSFWAWKGGEARLKELKDFVDHVLCILPFEEEVCRSNGLDATFVGHPILEDAVDLNLV
;
A
#
# COMPACT_ATOMS: atom_id res chain seq x y z
N MET A 1 -0.96 -0.30 -20.10
CA MET A 1 0.19 0.52 -19.67
C MET A 1 1.44 -0.35 -19.62
N ALA A 2 1.50 -1.36 -18.75
CA ALA A 2 2.64 -2.29 -18.69
C ALA A 2 3.01 -2.98 -20.04
N SER A 3 2.02 -3.43 -20.83
CA SER A 3 2.28 -4.01 -22.16
C SER A 3 2.89 -3.02 -23.17
N LYS A 4 2.67 -1.71 -23.01
CA LYS A 4 3.30 -0.70 -23.87
C LYS A 4 4.78 -0.48 -23.48
N ASP A 5 5.05 -0.55 -22.19
CA ASP A 5 6.37 -0.27 -21.62
C ASP A 5 7.28 -1.52 -21.59
N GLY A 6 6.72 -2.71 -21.81
CA GLY A 6 7.45 -3.98 -21.73
C GLY A 6 7.77 -4.42 -20.29
N GLU A 7 7.25 -3.71 -19.28
CA GLU A 7 7.47 -3.98 -17.86
C GLU A 7 6.28 -3.53 -17.01
N LEU A 8 6.16 -4.05 -15.79
CA LEU A 8 5.26 -3.54 -14.76
C LEU A 8 6.06 -2.86 -13.64
N ARG A 9 5.96 -1.53 -13.54
CA ARG A 9 6.48 -0.75 -12.41
C ARG A 9 5.45 -0.66 -11.28
N VAL A 10 5.79 -1.18 -10.10
CA VAL A 10 4.97 -1.16 -8.89
C VAL A 10 5.70 -0.37 -7.81
N PHE A 11 5.07 0.70 -7.32
CA PHE A 11 5.57 1.42 -6.15
C PHE A 11 4.87 0.89 -4.90
N ILE A 12 5.58 0.26 -3.98
CA ILE A 12 4.99 -0.45 -2.84
C ILE A 12 5.51 0.08 -1.50
N VAL A 13 4.60 0.27 -0.53
CA VAL A 13 4.90 0.84 0.78
C VAL A 13 4.29 0.00 1.89
N ALA A 14 5.14 -0.50 2.79
CA ALA A 14 4.80 -1.05 4.09
C ALA A 14 5.55 -0.28 5.19
N GLY A 15 4.88 -0.01 6.31
CA GLY A 15 5.46 0.73 7.45
C GLY A 15 5.69 -0.12 8.70
N GLU A 16 5.27 -1.39 8.70
CA GLU A 16 5.28 -2.28 9.85
C GLU A 16 5.65 -3.70 9.41
N VAL A 17 6.13 -4.53 10.33
CA VAL A 17 6.57 -5.91 10.06
C VAL A 17 5.44 -6.78 9.48
N SER A 18 4.21 -6.62 9.97
CA SER A 18 3.03 -7.30 9.42
C SER A 18 2.77 -6.89 7.96
N GLY A 19 2.88 -5.60 7.66
CA GLY A 19 2.76 -5.07 6.30
C GLY A 19 3.89 -5.55 5.39
N ASP A 20 5.13 -5.63 5.88
CA ASP A 20 6.29 -6.14 5.13
C ASP A 20 6.09 -7.60 4.72
N SER A 21 5.55 -8.43 5.62
CA SER A 21 5.22 -9.84 5.34
C SER A 21 4.13 -9.99 4.27
N ILE A 22 3.03 -9.24 4.38
CA ILE A 22 1.94 -9.29 3.39
C ILE A 22 2.44 -8.77 2.03
N ALA A 23 3.20 -7.69 2.04
CA ALA A 23 3.72 -7.06 0.84
C ALA A 23 4.76 -7.95 0.12
N SER A 24 5.61 -8.67 0.85
CA SER A 24 6.59 -9.59 0.24
C SER A 24 5.91 -10.75 -0.47
N ARG A 25 4.86 -11.34 0.11
CA ARG A 25 4.05 -12.38 -0.55
C ARG A 25 3.37 -11.86 -1.80
N LEU A 26 2.84 -10.64 -1.76
CA LEU A 26 2.30 -9.97 -2.95
C LEU A 26 3.39 -9.81 -4.03
N MET A 27 4.58 -9.34 -3.67
CA MET A 27 5.70 -9.20 -4.61
C MET A 27 6.10 -10.54 -5.24
N ALA A 28 6.22 -11.60 -4.44
CA ALA A 28 6.54 -12.95 -4.91
C ALA A 28 5.47 -13.46 -5.89
N SER A 29 4.20 -13.32 -5.52
CA SER A 29 3.05 -13.76 -6.32
C SER A 29 2.95 -12.99 -7.64
N LEU A 30 3.16 -11.67 -7.61
CA LEU A 30 3.22 -10.85 -8.81
C LEU A 30 4.31 -11.35 -9.76
N LYS A 31 5.54 -11.57 -9.27
CA LYS A 31 6.64 -12.09 -10.09
C LYS A 31 6.33 -13.46 -10.70
N SER A 32 5.61 -14.32 -9.98
CA SER A 32 5.24 -15.65 -10.46
C SER A 32 4.12 -15.63 -11.51
N LEU A 33 3.17 -14.71 -11.39
CA LEU A 33 1.94 -14.71 -12.19
C LEU A 33 1.99 -13.75 -13.38
N PHE A 34 2.78 -12.67 -13.29
CA PHE A 34 2.78 -11.64 -14.33
C PHE A 34 3.74 -12.01 -15.48
N PRO A 35 3.30 -11.93 -16.74
CA PRO A 35 4.08 -12.40 -17.88
C PRO A 35 5.23 -11.47 -18.30
N LEU A 36 5.35 -10.28 -17.71
CA LEU A 36 6.37 -9.28 -18.03
C LEU A 36 7.29 -9.02 -16.83
N PRO A 37 8.51 -8.53 -17.04
CA PRO A 37 9.39 -8.08 -15.96
C PRO A 37 8.69 -7.11 -15.02
N ILE A 38 8.89 -7.28 -13.72
CA ILE A 38 8.33 -6.41 -12.69
C ILE A 38 9.47 -5.67 -12.00
N ARG A 39 9.29 -4.37 -11.80
CA ARG A 39 10.21 -3.52 -11.05
C ARG A 39 9.50 -2.96 -9.84
N PHE A 40 10.15 -3.09 -8.69
CA PHE A 40 9.66 -2.57 -7.42
C PHE A 40 10.47 -1.36 -6.98
N SER A 41 9.78 -0.37 -6.42
CA SER A 41 10.40 0.76 -5.71
C SER A 41 9.48 1.17 -4.56
N GLY A 42 10.02 1.78 -3.51
CA GLY A 42 9.23 2.24 -2.38
C GLY A 42 9.85 1.93 -1.04
N VAL A 43 9.04 1.55 -0.06
CA VAL A 43 9.46 1.40 1.34
C VAL A 43 8.99 0.07 1.87
N GLY A 44 9.91 -0.69 2.46
CA GLY A 44 9.63 -2.01 3.01
C GLY A 44 10.73 -2.47 3.95
N GLY A 45 10.46 -3.58 4.63
CA GLY A 45 11.38 -4.23 5.54
C GLY A 45 12.26 -5.27 4.84
N SER A 46 12.78 -6.19 5.65
CA SER A 46 13.71 -7.22 5.20
C SER A 46 13.06 -8.26 4.30
N LEU A 47 11.77 -8.57 4.47
CA LEU A 47 11.08 -9.55 3.64
C LEU A 47 10.86 -9.01 2.23
N MET A 48 10.39 -7.77 2.10
CA MET A 48 10.30 -7.12 0.79
C MET A 48 11.68 -6.92 0.14
N ALA A 49 12.72 -6.67 0.93
CA ALA A 49 14.09 -6.60 0.42
C ALA A 49 14.56 -7.93 -0.18
N GLY A 50 14.21 -9.05 0.45
CA GLY A 50 14.44 -10.41 -0.10
C GLY A 50 13.77 -10.63 -1.47
N GLU A 51 12.64 -9.95 -1.72
CA GLU A 51 11.93 -10.01 -2.99
C GLU A 51 12.47 -9.05 -4.06
N GLY A 52 13.52 -8.28 -3.74
CA GLY A 52 14.19 -7.37 -4.66
C GLY A 52 13.84 -5.89 -4.47
N LEU A 53 13.14 -5.51 -3.39
CA LEU A 53 12.93 -4.10 -3.07
C LEU A 53 14.20 -3.46 -2.49
N GLN A 54 14.65 -2.36 -3.08
CA GLN A 54 15.59 -1.46 -2.41
C GLN A 54 14.79 -0.36 -1.71
N SER A 55 14.66 -0.47 -0.38
CA SER A 55 13.88 0.49 0.39
C SER A 55 14.50 1.89 0.33
N LEU A 56 13.68 2.92 0.07
CA LEU A 56 14.11 4.32 0.00
C LEU A 56 14.67 4.84 1.33
N PHE A 57 14.21 4.26 2.43
CA PHE A 57 14.62 4.53 3.80
C PHE A 57 14.16 3.37 4.72
N PRO A 58 14.70 3.23 5.94
CA PRO A 58 14.23 2.22 6.90
C PRO A 58 12.71 2.36 7.15
N MET A 59 11.94 1.26 7.12
CA MET A 59 10.48 1.35 7.28
C MET A 59 10.08 1.86 8.67
N GLU A 60 10.96 1.67 9.66
CA GLU A 60 10.83 2.14 11.03
C GLU A 60 10.71 3.66 11.11
N ASP A 61 11.22 4.40 10.11
CA ASP A 61 11.07 5.86 10.02
C ASP A 61 9.62 6.31 9.79
N ILE A 62 8.75 5.41 9.32
CA ILE A 62 7.33 5.63 9.08
C ILE A 62 6.42 4.70 9.89
N ALA A 63 7.00 3.79 10.68
CA ALA A 63 6.28 2.96 11.63
C ALA A 63 5.61 3.86 12.68
N VAL A 64 4.29 3.71 12.86
CA VAL A 64 3.55 4.51 13.83
C VAL A 64 3.18 3.63 15.03
N MET A 65 4.04 3.65 16.05
CA MET A 65 3.73 3.09 17.37
C MET A 65 2.90 4.12 18.18
N GLY A 66 1.60 4.21 17.88
CA GLY A 66 0.66 4.99 18.68
C GLY A 66 0.70 6.52 18.51
N ILE A 67 -0.34 7.19 19.02
CA ILE A 67 -0.57 8.65 18.86
C ILE A 67 0.41 9.49 19.71
N TRP A 68 0.91 8.93 20.82
CA TRP A 68 1.70 9.66 21.83
C TRP A 68 3.20 9.72 21.52
N GLU A 69 3.75 8.77 20.77
CA GLU A 69 5.17 8.78 20.35
C GLU A 69 5.39 9.66 19.09
N LEU A 70 4.33 10.22 18.51
CA LEU A 70 4.36 10.86 17.19
C LEU A 70 4.85 12.32 17.18
N LEU A 71 4.76 13.03 18.31
CA LEU A 71 5.05 14.47 18.37
C LEU A 71 6.51 14.82 18.01
N PRO A 72 7.55 14.13 18.53
CA PRO A 72 8.94 14.43 18.14
C PRO A 72 9.27 14.00 16.69
N HIS A 73 8.54 13.04 16.12
CA HIS A 73 8.85 12.46 14.81
C HIS A 73 8.04 13.03 13.64
N ILE A 74 7.15 13.99 13.87
CA ILE A 74 6.28 14.54 12.83
C ILE A 74 7.05 15.19 11.67
N ASN A 75 8.19 15.83 11.96
CA ASN A 75 9.06 16.41 10.94
C ASN A 75 9.76 15.32 10.12
N ASN A 76 10.21 14.23 10.75
CA ASN A 76 10.79 13.10 10.04
C ASN A 76 9.76 12.50 9.07
N ILE A 77 8.55 12.20 9.55
CA ILE A 77 7.47 11.66 8.72
C ILE A 77 7.17 12.57 7.52
N ARG A 78 7.17 13.90 7.70
CA ARG A 78 6.97 14.84 6.59
C ARG A 78 8.08 14.77 5.55
N VAL A 79 9.35 14.65 5.99
CA VAL A 79 10.50 14.49 5.11
C VAL A 79 10.41 13.16 4.35
N LYS A 80 10.16 12.05 5.04
CA LYS A 80 9.99 10.72 4.44
C LYS A 80 8.84 10.66 3.44
N LEU A 81 7.72 11.32 3.77
CA LEU A 81 6.59 11.47 2.87
C LEU A 81 6.97 12.23 1.59
N LYS A 82 7.76 13.31 1.71
CA LYS A 82 8.25 14.05 0.55
C LYS A 82 9.17 13.18 -0.31
N ILE A 83 10.11 12.45 0.30
CA ILE A 83 11.01 11.53 -0.39
C ILE A 83 10.19 10.49 -1.17
N ALA A 84 9.25 9.81 -0.52
CA ALA A 84 8.42 8.79 -1.15
C ALA A 84 7.62 9.34 -2.34
N ILE A 85 7.04 10.55 -2.23
CA ILE A 85 6.29 11.19 -3.32
C ILE A 85 7.20 11.50 -4.50
N GLU A 86 8.34 12.17 -4.29
CA GLU A 86 9.23 12.52 -5.40
C GLU A 86 9.85 11.27 -6.04
N SER A 87 10.18 10.24 -5.26
CA SER A 87 10.62 8.94 -5.77
C SER A 87 9.55 8.25 -6.60
N ALA A 88 8.28 8.26 -6.16
CA ALA A 88 7.18 7.70 -6.94
C ALA A 88 6.97 8.47 -8.26
N LEU A 89 7.00 9.81 -8.22
CA LEU A 89 6.86 10.63 -9.42
C LEU A 89 8.00 10.38 -10.42
N LEU A 90 9.24 10.21 -9.94
CA LEU A 90 10.39 9.88 -10.79
C LEU A 90 10.32 8.46 -11.34
N PHE A 91 9.84 7.51 -10.54
CA PHE A 91 9.73 6.11 -10.92
C PHE A 91 8.58 5.86 -11.93
N GLN A 92 7.61 6.77 -12.03
CA GLN A 92 6.45 6.67 -12.92
C GLN A 92 5.76 5.29 -12.84
N PRO A 93 5.32 4.85 -11.65
CA PRO A 93 4.71 3.54 -11.48
C PRO A 93 3.42 3.43 -12.31
N HIS A 94 3.06 2.19 -12.66
CA HIS A 94 1.71 1.89 -13.14
C HIS A 94 0.73 1.75 -11.99
N ILE A 95 1.22 1.22 -10.87
CA ILE A 95 0.43 0.91 -9.68
C ILE A 95 1.23 1.35 -8.45
N VAL A 96 0.53 1.99 -7.51
CA VAL A 96 1.02 2.26 -6.16
C VAL A 96 0.23 1.36 -5.21
N VAL A 97 0.93 0.54 -4.43
CA VAL A 97 0.34 -0.33 -3.42
C VAL A 97 0.79 0.14 -2.04
N THR A 98 -0.16 0.38 -1.15
CA THR A 98 0.14 0.62 0.27
C THR A 98 -0.41 -0.53 1.09
N VAL A 99 0.36 -1.03 2.04
CA VAL A 99 -0.03 -2.17 2.88
C VAL A 99 -0.08 -1.69 4.33
N ASP A 100 -1.29 -1.65 4.88
CA ASP A 100 -1.58 -1.12 6.22
C ASP A 100 -1.00 0.32 6.46
N SER A 101 -0.64 0.65 7.72
CA SER A 101 -0.03 1.91 8.17
C SER A 101 -0.74 3.17 7.65
N LYS A 102 -2.06 3.18 7.82
CA LYS A 102 -3.06 4.15 7.32
C LYS A 102 -2.61 5.63 7.38
N GLY A 103 -1.95 6.03 8.46
CA GLY A 103 -1.53 7.42 8.67
C GLY A 103 -0.49 7.92 7.66
N PHE A 104 0.47 7.09 7.28
CA PHE A 104 1.46 7.44 6.25
C PHE A 104 0.88 7.14 4.86
N SER A 105 0.32 5.95 4.68
CA SER A 105 -0.23 5.44 3.42
C SER A 105 -1.26 6.40 2.80
N PHE A 106 -2.28 6.84 3.54
CA PHE A 106 -3.29 7.74 2.98
C PHE A 106 -2.76 9.15 2.69
N ARG A 107 -1.78 9.62 3.48
CA ARG A 107 -1.12 10.91 3.19
C ARG A 107 -0.28 10.83 1.91
N LEU A 108 0.38 9.69 1.67
CA LEU A 108 1.13 9.42 0.44
C LEU A 108 0.19 9.41 -0.77
N LEU A 109 -0.82 8.55 -0.76
CA LEU A 109 -1.76 8.40 -1.88
C LEU A 109 -2.46 9.72 -2.22
N ARG A 110 -3.00 10.42 -1.22
CA ARG A 110 -3.68 11.70 -1.42
C ARG A 110 -2.76 12.78 -1.99
N LYS A 111 -1.53 12.90 -1.49
CA LYS A 111 -0.59 13.90 -2.00
C LYS A 111 -0.05 13.52 -3.37
N LEU A 112 0.14 12.24 -3.65
CA LEU A 112 0.58 11.78 -4.96
C LEU A 112 -0.47 12.07 -6.03
N ARG A 113 -1.75 11.78 -5.76
CA ARG A 113 -2.89 12.13 -6.63
C ARG A 113 -2.90 13.62 -6.94
N ALA A 114 -2.91 14.47 -5.90
CA ALA A 114 -2.88 15.92 -6.05
C ALA A 114 -1.66 16.43 -6.84
N ARG A 115 -0.48 15.79 -6.70
CA ARG A 115 0.73 16.17 -7.45
C ARG A 115 0.66 15.76 -8.91
N CYS A 116 0.06 14.61 -9.23
CA CYS A 116 -0.20 14.22 -10.60
C CYS A 116 -1.16 15.21 -11.27
N ASP A 117 -2.27 15.56 -10.60
CA ASP A 117 -3.25 16.52 -11.11
C ASP A 117 -2.62 17.90 -11.35
N GLN A 118 -1.85 18.41 -10.39
CA GLN A 118 -1.14 19.69 -10.50
C GLN A 118 -0.13 19.72 -11.66
N ARG A 119 0.47 18.58 -12.01
CA ARG A 119 1.46 18.46 -13.08
C ARG A 119 0.86 17.98 -14.41
N GLY A 120 -0.45 17.73 -14.46
CA GLY A 120 -1.11 17.15 -15.64
C GLY A 120 -0.59 15.75 -16.00
N LEU A 121 -0.13 14.98 -15.02
CA LEU A 121 0.40 13.63 -15.21
C LEU A 121 -0.70 12.58 -15.04
N ASN A 122 -0.60 11.50 -15.82
CA ASN A 122 -1.42 10.31 -15.56
C ASN A 122 -1.04 9.73 -14.20
N CYS A 123 -2.01 9.68 -13.28
CA CYS A 123 -1.78 9.12 -11.96
C CYS A 123 -1.77 7.58 -12.01
N PRO A 124 -0.84 6.90 -11.31
CA PRO A 124 -0.90 5.45 -11.16
C PRO A 124 -2.18 4.99 -10.46
N LEU A 125 -2.58 3.74 -10.69
CA LEU A 125 -3.63 3.12 -9.90
C LEU A 125 -3.19 3.01 -8.44
N HIS A 126 -3.99 3.51 -7.50
CA HIS A 126 -3.74 3.46 -6.07
C HIS A 126 -4.52 2.31 -5.43
N ILE A 127 -3.80 1.30 -4.96
CA ILE A 127 -4.34 0.14 -4.27
C ILE A 127 -3.94 0.21 -2.79
N HIS A 128 -4.89 -0.03 -1.89
CA HIS A 128 -4.62 -0.21 -0.47
C HIS A 128 -4.90 -1.65 -0.04
N TYR A 129 -3.91 -2.33 0.52
CA TYR A 129 -4.02 -3.70 1.02
C TYR A 129 -4.13 -3.67 2.55
N VAL A 130 -5.11 -4.43 3.07
CA VAL A 130 -5.61 -4.46 4.44
C VAL A 130 -6.57 -3.32 4.68
N ALA A 131 -7.87 -3.64 4.74
CA ALA A 131 -8.91 -2.63 4.88
C ALA A 131 -8.78 -1.86 6.20
N PRO A 132 -9.09 -0.56 6.21
CA PRO A 132 -8.82 0.23 7.37
C PRO A 132 -9.87 0.05 8.46
N SER A 133 -9.55 -0.71 9.51
CA SER A 133 -10.39 -0.96 10.71
C SER A 133 -11.07 0.25 11.40
N PHE A 134 -10.79 1.51 11.05
CA PHE A 134 -11.55 2.65 11.59
C PHE A 134 -13.03 2.62 11.17
N TRP A 135 -13.38 1.92 10.07
CA TRP A 135 -14.77 1.76 9.65
C TRP A 135 -15.61 1.09 10.74
N ALA A 136 -14.99 0.25 11.57
CA ALA A 136 -15.65 -0.44 12.68
C ALA A 136 -15.96 0.48 13.87
N TRP A 137 -15.48 1.72 13.87
CA TRP A 137 -15.78 2.70 14.90
C TRP A 137 -17.10 3.39 14.58
N LYS A 138 -17.83 3.85 15.61
CA LYS A 138 -19.12 4.53 15.42
C LYS A 138 -18.97 5.74 14.49
N GLY A 139 -19.61 5.70 13.32
CA GLY A 139 -19.52 6.75 12.29
C GLY A 139 -18.28 6.67 11.38
N GLY A 140 -17.46 5.62 11.52
CA GLY A 140 -16.24 5.41 10.73
C GLY A 140 -16.49 5.05 9.26
N GLU A 141 -17.62 4.41 8.96
CA GLU A 141 -18.04 4.05 7.60
C GLU A 141 -18.08 5.27 6.66
N ALA A 142 -18.51 6.44 7.16
CA ALA A 142 -18.54 7.66 6.37
C ALA A 142 -17.15 8.09 5.87
N ARG A 143 -16.08 7.73 6.59
CA ARG A 143 -14.70 8.02 6.21
C ARG A 143 -14.19 7.09 5.10
N LEU A 144 -14.86 5.97 4.82
CA LEU A 144 -14.56 5.15 3.64
C LEU A 144 -14.88 5.91 2.35
N LYS A 145 -15.94 6.73 2.35
CA LYS A 145 -16.30 7.57 1.20
C LYS A 145 -15.23 8.60 0.86
N GLU A 146 -14.44 9.05 1.83
CA GLU A 146 -13.33 9.98 1.59
C GLU A 146 -12.14 9.30 0.91
N LEU A 147 -12.01 7.97 1.03
CA LEU A 147 -10.90 7.24 0.43
C LEU A 147 -10.99 7.20 -1.09
N LYS A 148 -12.20 7.18 -1.66
CA LYS A 148 -12.41 7.11 -3.11
C LYS A 148 -11.75 8.26 -3.88
N ASP A 149 -11.50 9.39 -3.21
CA ASP A 149 -10.88 10.56 -3.82
C ASP A 149 -9.39 10.32 -4.14
N PHE A 150 -8.77 9.31 -3.53
CA PHE A 150 -7.34 9.01 -3.68
C PHE A 150 -6.95 7.53 -3.62
N VAL A 151 -7.90 6.62 -3.43
CA VAL A 151 -7.74 5.16 -3.45
C VAL A 151 -8.68 4.61 -4.51
N ASP A 152 -8.11 3.91 -5.48
CA ASP A 152 -8.87 3.35 -6.59
C ASP A 152 -9.39 1.94 -6.25
N HIS A 153 -8.71 1.18 -5.37
CA HIS A 153 -9.18 -0.15 -4.94
C HIS A 153 -8.64 -0.57 -3.56
N VAL A 154 -9.41 -1.35 -2.81
CA VAL A 154 -9.00 -1.95 -1.53
C VAL A 154 -8.95 -3.48 -1.62
N LEU A 155 -7.84 -4.08 -1.16
CA LEU A 155 -7.72 -5.52 -0.97
C LEU A 155 -8.03 -5.84 0.50
N CYS A 156 -9.15 -6.53 0.72
CA CYS A 156 -9.70 -6.87 2.03
C CYS A 156 -9.22 -8.25 2.48
N ILE A 157 -8.92 -8.39 3.76
CA ILE A 157 -8.44 -9.67 4.34
C ILE A 157 -9.53 -10.38 5.16
N LEU A 158 -10.65 -9.71 5.42
CA LEU A 158 -11.83 -10.29 6.04
C LEU A 158 -13.02 -10.25 5.06
N PRO A 159 -13.87 -11.29 5.04
CA PRO A 159 -14.92 -11.43 4.02
C PRO A 159 -15.99 -10.33 4.08
N PHE A 160 -16.30 -9.81 5.27
CA PHE A 160 -17.29 -8.74 5.43
C PHE A 160 -16.77 -7.34 5.03
N GLU A 161 -15.46 -7.14 4.97
CA GLU A 161 -14.86 -5.83 4.66
C GLU A 161 -15.17 -5.39 3.22
N GLU A 162 -15.19 -6.34 2.28
CA GLU A 162 -15.52 -6.06 0.87
C GLU A 162 -16.92 -5.44 0.73
N GLU A 163 -17.92 -6.01 1.40
CA GLU A 163 -19.30 -5.51 1.36
C GLU A 163 -19.41 -4.14 2.04
N VAL A 164 -18.74 -3.95 3.18
CA VAL A 164 -18.70 -2.66 3.89
C VAL A 164 -18.05 -1.56 3.04
N CYS A 165 -16.95 -1.85 2.35
CA CYS A 165 -16.30 -0.89 1.45
C CYS A 165 -17.21 -0.56 0.25
N ARG A 166 -17.75 -1.58 -0.42
CA ARG A 166 -18.60 -1.39 -1.62
C ARG A 166 -19.90 -0.64 -1.32
N SER A 167 -20.57 -0.96 -0.21
CA SER A 167 -21.78 -0.24 0.23
C SER A 167 -21.51 1.24 0.54
N ASN A 168 -20.24 1.59 0.81
CA ASN A 168 -19.78 2.95 1.00
C ASN A 168 -19.11 3.57 -0.24
N GLY A 169 -19.23 2.93 -1.42
CA GLY A 169 -18.76 3.47 -2.70
C GLY A 169 -17.24 3.39 -2.90
N LEU A 170 -16.57 2.49 -2.18
CA LEU A 170 -15.15 2.20 -2.35
C LEU A 170 -15.00 0.81 -2.99
N ASP A 171 -14.34 0.75 -4.15
CA ASP A 171 -14.09 -0.53 -4.82
C ASP A 171 -13.18 -1.40 -3.95
N ALA A 172 -13.60 -2.66 -3.78
CA ALA A 172 -12.93 -3.59 -2.89
C ALA A 172 -13.04 -5.04 -3.37
N THR A 173 -12.13 -5.88 -2.91
CA THR A 173 -12.11 -7.34 -3.15
C THR A 173 -11.54 -8.06 -1.93
N PHE A 174 -12.25 -9.06 -1.43
CA PHE A 174 -11.72 -10.00 -0.45
C PHE A 174 -10.71 -10.94 -1.12
N VAL A 175 -9.48 -10.93 -0.60
CA VAL A 175 -8.35 -11.70 -1.17
C VAL A 175 -7.88 -12.85 -0.28
N GLY A 176 -8.64 -13.18 0.77
CA GLY A 176 -8.22 -14.16 1.78
C GLY A 176 -7.39 -13.54 2.91
N HIS A 177 -7.25 -14.30 3.99
CA HIS A 177 -6.53 -13.85 5.18
C HIS A 177 -5.10 -14.40 5.17
N PRO A 178 -4.05 -13.56 5.32
CA PRO A 178 -2.64 -13.99 5.29
C PRO A 178 -2.29 -15.15 6.26
N ILE A 179 -2.93 -15.21 7.43
CA ILE A 179 -2.72 -16.28 8.43
C ILE A 179 -3.16 -17.66 7.92
N LEU A 180 -4.16 -17.72 7.03
CA LEU A 180 -4.59 -18.99 6.46
C LEU A 180 -3.54 -19.57 5.52
N GLU A 181 -2.71 -18.73 4.90
CA GLU A 181 -1.59 -19.18 4.06
C GLU A 181 -0.48 -19.79 4.93
N ASP A 182 -0.17 -19.18 6.08
CA ASP A 182 0.81 -19.71 7.05
C ASP A 182 0.43 -21.11 7.56
N ALA A 183 -0.87 -21.33 7.80
CA ALA A 183 -1.38 -22.63 8.26
C ALA A 183 -1.33 -23.71 7.18
N VAL A 184 -1.40 -23.34 5.89
CA VAL A 184 -1.25 -24.28 4.78
C VAL A 184 0.23 -24.66 4.62
N ASP A 185 1.15 -23.70 4.74
CA ASP A 185 2.60 -23.96 4.68
C ASP A 185 3.07 -24.84 5.85
N LEU A 186 2.49 -24.69 7.05
CA LEU A 186 2.77 -25.53 8.22
C LEU A 186 2.25 -26.97 8.12
N ASN A 187 1.20 -27.21 7.32
CA ASN A 187 0.64 -28.56 7.10
C ASN A 187 1.28 -29.29 5.91
N LEU A 188 2.26 -28.67 5.24
CA LEU A 188 3.05 -29.25 4.15
C LEU A 188 4.48 -29.61 4.58
N VAL A 189 4.76 -29.62 5.90
CA VAL A 189 6.02 -30.11 6.50
C VAL A 189 5.82 -31.45 7.18
#